data_AF-A0A7U3ULP8-F1
#
_entry.id   AF-A0A7U3ULP8-F1
#
_cell.length_a   1.000
_cell.length_b   1.000
_cell.length_c   1.000
_cell.angle_alpha   90.00
_cell.angle_beta   90.00
_cell.angle_gamma   90.00
#
_symmetry.space_group_name_H-M   'P 1'
#
loop_
_entity.id
_entity.type
_entity.pdbx_description
1 polymer ?
#
loop_
_entity_poly.entity_id
_entity_poly.type
_entity_poly.pdbx_seq_one_letter_code
_entity_poly.pdbx_strand_id
1 'polypeptide(L)'
;MTWYSHTWCAAYAAPAAACTAIAWLCLLRRFAGRGRLLGTWRSACLSALVLLAMGATSVGAGLLLPHLGQVPPAAAGVATGFAVAPRGRRQDEGAQPLLRFMTLGIGWLLERLEYRLATDAQTWCDSFMERFKEVRQLRIFIHGLKRFLLDRPHSTVTNKAVCACHEDAERRLDAALDVQTRVEEACRTPAPPGVAEFRRARSADEEARCVIAFNEARAMCAHLLRFAYCQGRRSERPEIERLRDAVVPPDAYRSTGALRQGR
;
A
#
# COMPACT_ATOMS: atom_id res chain seq x y z
N MET A 1 13.80 -48.44 13.81
CA MET A 1 13.11 -47.28 14.44
C MET A 1 12.64 -46.28 13.37
N THR A 2 11.71 -46.65 12.49
CA THR A 2 11.29 -45.79 11.34
C THR A 2 9.76 -45.71 11.14
N TRP A 3 8.98 -46.47 11.92
CA TRP A 3 7.52 -46.53 11.79
C TRP A 3 6.79 -45.46 12.62
N TYR A 4 7.38 -44.99 13.73
CA TYR A 4 6.80 -43.92 14.58
C TYR A 4 6.82 -42.53 13.92
N SER A 5 7.75 -42.30 12.99
CA SER A 5 7.85 -41.05 12.21
C SER A 5 6.69 -40.88 11.22
N HIS A 6 6.14 -41.98 10.66
CA HIS A 6 5.06 -41.92 9.68
C HIS A 6 3.70 -41.53 10.29
N THR A 7 3.40 -42.01 11.50
CA THR A 7 2.12 -41.71 12.16
C THR A 7 2.07 -40.29 12.70
N TRP A 8 3.19 -39.77 13.23
CA TRP A 8 3.26 -38.39 13.72
C TRP A 8 3.16 -37.37 12.58
N CYS A 9 3.84 -37.59 11.46
CA CYS A 9 3.73 -36.73 10.29
C CYS A 9 2.34 -36.75 9.67
N ALA A 10 1.69 -37.92 9.58
CA ALA A 10 0.33 -38.02 9.04
C ALA A 10 -0.74 -37.45 9.98
N ALA A 11 -0.60 -37.63 11.30
CA ALA A 11 -1.62 -37.23 12.27
C ALA A 11 -1.57 -35.74 12.66
N TYR A 12 -0.39 -35.11 12.65
CA TYR A 12 -0.23 -33.73 13.14
C TYR A 12 0.38 -32.79 12.10
N ALA A 13 1.38 -33.22 11.33
CA ALA A 13 2.04 -32.34 10.37
C ALA A 13 1.17 -32.09 9.12
N ALA A 14 0.45 -33.10 8.63
CA ALA A 14 -0.47 -32.95 7.50
C ALA A 14 -1.65 -31.98 7.77
N PRO A 15 -2.40 -32.07 8.88
CA PRO A 15 -3.45 -31.10 9.18
C PRO A 15 -2.88 -29.70 9.46
N ALA A 16 -1.73 -29.59 10.13
CA ALA A 16 -1.07 -28.29 10.30
C ALA A 16 -0.69 -27.66 8.96
N ALA A 17 -0.10 -28.43 8.03
CA ALA A 17 0.26 -27.96 6.70
C ALA A 17 -0.98 -27.54 5.88
N ALA A 18 -2.06 -28.31 5.95
CA ALA A 18 -3.33 -27.96 5.29
C ALA A 18 -3.93 -26.67 5.89
N CYS A 19 -3.94 -26.52 7.22
CA CYS A 19 -4.39 -25.30 7.90
C CYS A 19 -3.52 -24.09 7.53
N THR A 20 -2.19 -24.24 7.49
CA THR A 20 -1.28 -23.17 7.04
C THR A 20 -1.52 -22.80 5.57
N ALA A 21 -1.75 -23.77 4.69
CA ALA A 21 -2.06 -23.52 3.28
C ALA A 21 -3.40 -22.78 3.11
N ILE A 22 -4.44 -23.17 3.85
CA ILE A 22 -5.74 -22.49 3.84
C ILE A 22 -5.61 -21.09 4.44
N ALA A 23 -4.91 -20.93 5.56
CA ALA A 23 -4.64 -19.63 6.18
C ALA A 23 -3.87 -18.71 5.22
N TRP A 24 -2.91 -19.26 4.47
CA TRP A 24 -2.20 -18.54 3.43
C TRP A 24 -3.12 -18.09 2.29
N LEU A 25 -4.00 -18.96 1.79
CA LEU A 25 -4.99 -18.59 0.79
C LEU A 25 -5.97 -17.52 1.29
N CYS A 26 -6.40 -17.61 2.55
CA CYS A 26 -7.25 -16.61 3.19
C CYS A 26 -6.53 -15.27 3.36
N LEU A 27 -5.25 -15.28 3.71
CA LEU A 27 -4.41 -14.08 3.77
C LEU A 27 -4.25 -13.46 2.38
N LEU A 28 -3.93 -14.27 1.36
CA LEU A 28 -3.81 -13.82 -0.02
C LEU A 28 -5.11 -13.19 -0.51
N ARG A 29 -6.27 -13.80 -0.22
CA ARG A 29 -7.58 -13.22 -0.56
C ARG A 29 -7.89 -11.95 0.23
N ARG A 30 -7.64 -11.94 1.55
CA ARG A 30 -7.93 -10.78 2.42
C ARG A 30 -7.09 -9.56 2.06
N PHE A 31 -5.84 -9.77 1.65
CA PHE A 31 -4.92 -8.68 1.30
C PHE A 31 -4.75 -8.50 -0.21
N ALA A 32 -5.49 -9.24 -1.04
CA ALA A 32 -5.57 -8.99 -2.47
C ALA A 32 -6.04 -7.54 -2.70
N GLY A 33 -5.21 -6.73 -3.36
CA GLY A 33 -5.50 -5.32 -3.61
C GLY A 33 -5.28 -4.37 -2.43
N ARG A 34 -4.82 -4.84 -1.25
CA ARG A 34 -4.47 -3.96 -0.10
C ARG A 34 -2.97 -3.69 0.04
N GLY A 35 -2.14 -4.42 -0.70
CA GLY A 35 -0.69 -4.24 -0.71
C GLY A 35 0.07 -5.52 -1.01
N ARG A 36 1.40 -5.44 -0.99
CA ARG A 36 2.29 -6.55 -1.32
C ARG A 36 2.73 -7.28 -0.05
N LEU A 37 2.10 -8.41 0.27
CA LEU A 37 2.43 -9.24 1.45
C LEU A 37 3.92 -9.61 1.54
N LEU A 38 4.58 -9.84 0.40
CA LEU A 38 6.00 -10.18 0.30
C LEU A 38 6.83 -9.01 -0.28
N GLY A 39 6.35 -7.77 -0.16
CA GLY A 39 7.02 -6.58 -0.69
C GLY A 39 8.32 -6.26 0.05
N THR A 40 8.32 -6.42 1.37
CA THR A 40 9.48 -6.14 2.24
C THR A 40 9.80 -7.36 3.11
N TRP A 41 11.06 -7.48 3.56
CA TRP A 41 11.45 -8.54 4.49
C TRP A 41 10.62 -8.51 5.79
N ARG A 42 10.27 -7.30 6.24
CA ARG A 42 9.48 -7.09 7.46
C ARG A 42 8.03 -7.54 7.27
N SER A 43 7.41 -7.29 6.12
CA SER A 43 6.05 -7.80 5.81
C SER A 43 6.06 -9.32 5.62
N ALA A 44 7.13 -9.87 5.04
CA ALA A 44 7.33 -11.32 4.92
C ALA A 44 7.48 -11.98 6.30
N CYS A 45 8.25 -11.39 7.21
CA CYS A 45 8.38 -11.89 8.59
C CYS A 45 7.06 -11.83 9.35
N LEU A 46 6.31 -10.73 9.26
CA LEU A 46 4.99 -10.60 9.90
C LEU A 46 3.97 -11.60 9.35
N SER A 47 3.94 -11.80 8.03
CA SER A 47 3.05 -12.81 7.42
C SER A 47 3.45 -14.24 7.82
N ALA A 48 4.74 -14.55 7.89
CA ALA A 48 5.22 -15.81 8.44
C ALA A 48 4.81 -15.99 9.91
N LEU A 49 4.87 -14.94 10.73
CA LEU A 49 4.46 -14.98 12.13
C LEU A 49 2.95 -15.23 12.26
N VAL A 50 2.11 -14.61 11.42
CA VAL A 50 0.66 -14.92 11.36
C VAL A 50 0.43 -16.38 10.98
N LEU A 51 1.14 -16.90 9.98
CA LEU A 51 1.03 -18.31 9.58
C LEU A 51 1.47 -19.26 10.70
N LEU A 52 2.56 -18.95 11.40
CA LEU A 52 3.04 -19.73 12.54
C LEU A 52 2.04 -19.69 13.69
N ALA A 53 1.45 -18.54 13.99
CA ALA A 53 0.42 -18.40 15.02
C ALA A 53 -0.84 -19.21 14.66
N MET A 54 -1.30 -19.15 13.40
CA MET A 54 -2.43 -19.95 12.90
C MET A 54 -2.14 -21.46 12.85
N GLY A 55 -0.89 -21.83 12.53
CA GLY A 55 -0.43 -23.22 12.59
C GLY A 55 -0.40 -23.75 14.02
N ALA A 56 0.18 -22.98 14.94
CA ALA A 56 0.28 -23.32 16.35
C ALA A 56 -1.11 -23.43 17.02
N THR A 57 -2.06 -22.56 16.69
CA THR A 57 -3.45 -22.69 17.16
C THR A 57 -4.12 -23.95 16.62
N SER A 58 -3.88 -24.33 15.36
CA SER A 58 -4.45 -25.56 14.79
C SER A 58 -3.92 -26.82 15.47
N VAL A 59 -2.61 -26.87 15.75
CA VAL A 59 -1.96 -27.98 16.46
C VAL A 59 -2.43 -28.03 17.92
N GLY A 60 -2.51 -26.88 18.58
CA GLY A 60 -3.03 -26.79 19.95
C GLY A 60 -4.49 -27.22 20.05
N ALA A 61 -5.34 -26.83 19.10
CA ALA A 61 -6.73 -27.27 19.04
C ALA A 61 -6.83 -28.78 18.76
N GLY A 62 -6.02 -29.32 17.84
CA GLY A 62 -5.97 -30.76 17.55
C GLY A 62 -5.50 -31.62 18.73
N LEU A 63 -4.57 -31.10 19.54
CA LEU A 63 -4.11 -31.75 20.78
C LEU A 63 -5.14 -31.67 21.90
N LEU A 64 -5.98 -30.63 21.91
CA LEU A 64 -7.08 -30.47 22.87
C LEU A 64 -8.37 -31.22 22.47
N LEU A 65 -8.54 -31.54 21.19
CA LEU A 65 -9.68 -32.29 20.66
C LEU A 65 -9.96 -33.64 21.37
N PRO A 66 -8.97 -34.50 21.67
CA PRO A 66 -9.21 -35.75 22.40
C PRO A 66 -9.67 -35.54 23.85
N HIS A 67 -9.44 -34.35 24.42
CA HIS A 67 -9.95 -33.97 25.75
C HIS A 67 -11.31 -33.26 25.70
N LEU A 68 -11.81 -32.93 24.50
CA LEU A 68 -13.11 -32.27 24.26
C LEU A 68 -14.21 -33.25 23.81
N GLY A 69 -13.92 -34.55 23.72
CA GLY A 69 -14.86 -35.61 23.30
C GLY A 69 -16.09 -35.81 24.20
N GLN A 70 -16.31 -34.97 25.21
CA GLN A 70 -17.50 -34.95 26.06
C GLN A 70 -18.42 -33.74 25.82
N VAL A 71 -18.16 -32.89 24.82
CA VAL A 71 -18.89 -31.62 24.63
C VAL A 71 -19.77 -31.61 23.35
N PRO A 72 -21.03 -31.10 23.39
CA PRO A 72 -22.00 -31.21 22.30
C PRO A 72 -21.59 -30.49 21.00
N PRO A 73 -22.15 -30.90 19.84
CA PRO A 73 -21.77 -30.45 18.48
C PRO A 73 -21.87 -28.95 18.18
N ALA A 74 -22.38 -28.13 19.11
CA ALA A 74 -22.34 -26.67 19.01
C ALA A 74 -20.90 -26.10 19.04
N ALA A 75 -19.95 -26.80 19.66
CA ALA A 75 -18.54 -26.39 19.70
C ALA A 75 -17.81 -26.56 18.35
N ALA A 76 -18.29 -27.46 17.48
CA ALA A 76 -17.72 -27.63 16.14
C ALA A 76 -18.00 -26.41 15.24
N GLY A 77 -19.12 -25.71 15.45
CA GLY A 77 -19.47 -24.51 14.69
C GLY A 77 -18.58 -23.29 14.97
N VAL A 78 -17.96 -23.23 16.16
CA VAL A 78 -17.04 -22.15 16.55
C VAL A 78 -15.64 -22.38 15.95
N ALA A 79 -15.23 -23.63 15.76
CA ALA A 79 -13.96 -23.98 15.12
C ALA A 79 -13.96 -23.70 13.60
N THR A 80 -15.14 -23.61 12.97
CA THR A 80 -15.29 -23.42 11.51
C THR A 80 -15.46 -21.97 11.04
N GLY A 81 -15.37 -20.97 11.93
CA GLY A 81 -15.24 -19.57 11.51
C GLY A 81 -16.53 -18.87 11.05
N PHE A 82 -17.69 -19.17 11.63
CA PHE A 82 -18.88 -18.32 11.48
C PHE A 82 -18.83 -17.15 12.46
N ALA A 83 -18.34 -16.01 12.00
CA ALA A 83 -18.39 -14.74 12.72
C ALA A 83 -19.59 -13.91 12.24
N VAL A 84 -20.79 -14.06 12.83
CA VAL A 84 -21.81 -12.98 12.95
C VAL A 84 -22.78 -13.23 14.14
N ALA A 85 -22.56 -12.47 15.23
CA ALA A 85 -23.52 -11.98 16.26
C ALA A 85 -24.27 -12.97 17.21
N PRO A 86 -24.97 -12.49 18.25
CA PRO A 86 -24.44 -11.81 19.43
C PRO A 86 -24.88 -12.46 20.77
N ARG A 87 -24.15 -12.10 21.84
CA ARG A 87 -24.48 -12.24 23.29
C ARG A 87 -25.47 -13.35 23.71
N GLY A 88 -24.90 -14.35 24.37
CA GLY A 88 -25.50 -14.91 25.58
C GLY A 88 -25.60 -16.43 25.62
N ARG A 89 -24.59 -17.09 26.19
CA ARG A 89 -24.77 -18.04 27.31
C ARG A 89 -23.42 -18.56 27.79
N ARG A 90 -23.32 -18.69 29.11
CA ARG A 90 -22.21 -19.26 29.86
C ARG A 90 -21.88 -20.67 29.36
N GLN A 91 -20.63 -20.92 28.98
CA GLN A 91 -20.07 -22.28 28.89
C GLN A 91 -18.52 -22.24 28.94
N ASP A 92 -17.99 -22.95 29.93
CA ASP A 92 -16.62 -23.42 30.20
C ASP A 92 -15.43 -22.44 30.18
N GLU A 93 -15.00 -22.07 31.39
CA GLU A 93 -13.94 -21.10 31.71
C GLU A 93 -12.50 -21.63 31.47
N GLY A 94 -12.31 -22.93 31.23
CA GLY A 94 -10.97 -23.53 31.10
C GLY A 94 -10.28 -23.32 29.74
N ALA A 95 -11.03 -23.36 28.62
CA ALA A 95 -10.48 -23.28 27.26
C ALA A 95 -10.77 -21.94 26.56
N GLN A 96 -11.79 -21.19 27.01
CA GLN A 96 -12.17 -19.89 26.42
C GLN A 96 -11.11 -18.79 26.52
N PRO A 97 -10.36 -18.59 27.63
CA PRO A 97 -9.43 -17.47 27.71
C PRO A 97 -8.27 -17.68 26.73
N LEU A 98 -7.69 -18.88 26.65
CA LEU A 98 -6.59 -19.17 25.73
C LEU A 98 -7.01 -19.00 24.26
N LEU A 99 -8.17 -19.52 23.86
CA LEU A 99 -8.69 -19.30 22.50
C LEU A 99 -8.99 -17.82 22.22
N ARG A 100 -9.49 -17.06 23.20
CA ARG A 100 -9.69 -15.61 23.06
C ARG A 100 -8.36 -14.86 22.95
N PHE A 101 -7.35 -15.20 23.75
CA PHE A 101 -6.01 -14.60 23.66
C PHE A 101 -5.34 -14.92 22.31
N MET A 102 -5.46 -16.15 21.82
CA MET A 102 -4.90 -16.54 20.54
C MET A 102 -5.61 -15.85 19.37
N THR A 103 -6.94 -15.75 19.40
CA THR A 103 -7.70 -15.03 18.36
C THR A 103 -7.45 -13.52 18.41
N LEU A 104 -7.34 -12.93 19.60
CA LEU A 104 -6.94 -11.53 19.79
C LEU A 104 -5.50 -11.27 19.32
N GLY A 105 -4.57 -12.19 19.60
CA GLY A 105 -3.17 -12.10 19.16
C GLY A 105 -3.05 -12.16 17.64
N ILE A 106 -3.78 -13.07 16.99
CA ILE A 106 -3.85 -13.16 15.53
C ILE A 106 -4.52 -11.90 14.94
N GLY A 107 -5.59 -11.40 15.56
CA GLY A 107 -6.23 -10.14 15.16
C GLY A 107 -5.27 -8.95 15.20
N TRP A 108 -4.53 -8.80 16.30
CA TRP A 108 -3.52 -7.77 16.46
C TRP A 108 -2.40 -7.89 15.41
N LEU A 109 -1.93 -9.11 15.12
CA LEU A 109 -0.93 -9.34 14.07
C LEU A 109 -1.45 -8.97 12.67
N LEU A 110 -2.72 -9.26 12.37
CA LEU A 110 -3.36 -8.90 11.11
C LEU A 110 -3.50 -7.37 10.97
N GLU A 111 -3.92 -6.68 12.02
CA GLU A 111 -3.97 -5.20 12.04
C GLU A 111 -2.58 -4.59 11.88
N ARG A 112 -1.58 -5.16 12.56
CA ARG A 112 -0.20 -4.70 12.45
C ARG A 112 0.34 -4.92 11.04
N LEU A 113 0.02 -6.05 10.41
CA LEU A 113 0.38 -6.34 9.03
C LEU A 113 -0.30 -5.35 8.07
N GLU A 114 -1.59 -5.08 8.24
CA GLU A 114 -2.34 -4.11 7.43
C GLU A 114 -1.74 -2.70 7.53
N TYR A 115 -1.50 -2.23 8.74
CA TYR A 115 -0.85 -0.95 8.98
C TYR A 115 0.52 -0.87 8.30
N ARG A 116 1.31 -1.94 8.37
CA ARG A 116 2.64 -2.00 7.74
C ARG A 116 2.56 -2.00 6.22
N LEU A 117 1.64 -2.75 5.63
CA LEU A 117 1.43 -2.73 4.19
C LEU A 117 1.02 -1.35 3.67
N ALA A 118 0.14 -0.66 4.41
CA ALA A 118 -0.25 0.71 4.09
C ALA A 118 0.93 1.68 4.21
N THR A 119 1.75 1.53 5.26
CA THR A 119 2.96 2.35 5.47
C THR A 119 3.98 2.12 4.35
N ASP A 120 4.28 0.87 4.02
CA ASP A 120 5.23 0.52 2.95
C ASP A 120 4.78 1.07 1.59
N ALA A 121 3.47 0.98 1.31
CA ALA A 121 2.89 1.56 0.10
C ALA A 121 3.06 3.08 0.06
N GLN A 122 2.79 3.76 1.17
CA GLN A 122 2.94 5.21 1.28
C GLN A 122 4.41 5.63 1.14
N THR A 123 5.33 5.01 1.88
CA THR A 123 6.77 5.30 1.77
C THR A 123 7.28 5.08 0.35
N TRP A 124 6.86 4.02 -0.32
CA TRP A 124 7.24 3.79 -1.71
C TRP A 124 6.70 4.89 -2.63
N CYS A 125 5.45 5.31 -2.47
CA CYS A 125 4.87 6.39 -3.27
C CYS A 125 5.60 7.71 -3.01
N ASP A 126 5.84 8.06 -1.74
CA ASP A 126 6.53 9.30 -1.37
C ASP A 126 7.93 9.37 -1.99
N SER A 127 8.74 8.33 -1.80
CA SER A 127 10.09 8.24 -2.41
C SER A 127 10.06 8.22 -3.94
N PHE A 128 9.02 7.64 -4.55
CA PHE A 128 8.86 7.68 -6.00
C PHE A 128 8.57 9.10 -6.50
N MET A 129 7.74 9.84 -5.76
CA MET A 129 7.28 11.17 -6.11
C MET A 129 8.32 12.27 -5.81
N GLU A 130 9.31 12.01 -4.94
CA GLU A 130 10.42 12.94 -4.65
C GLU A 130 11.24 13.36 -5.88
N ARG A 131 11.26 12.53 -6.94
CA ARG A 131 12.04 12.83 -8.15
C ARG A 131 11.37 13.87 -9.06
N PHE A 132 10.09 14.17 -8.87
CA PHE A 132 9.36 15.15 -9.67
C PHE A 132 9.54 16.55 -9.08
N LYS A 133 9.97 17.50 -9.90
CA LYS A 133 10.18 18.89 -9.48
C LYS A 133 9.23 19.88 -10.12
N GLU A 134 8.59 19.49 -11.22
CA GLU A 134 7.73 20.38 -12.00
C GLU A 134 6.32 19.82 -12.15
N VAL A 135 5.33 20.71 -12.18
CA VAL A 135 3.92 20.33 -12.38
C VAL A 135 3.71 19.66 -13.74
N ARG A 136 4.43 20.11 -14.77
CA ARG A 136 4.38 19.51 -16.11
C ARG A 136 4.85 18.06 -16.11
N GLN A 137 5.92 17.75 -15.37
CA GLN A 137 6.42 16.38 -15.23
C GLN A 137 5.36 15.49 -14.56
N LEU A 138 4.74 15.97 -13.48
CA LEU A 138 3.65 15.25 -12.82
C LEU A 138 2.49 14.98 -13.77
N ARG A 139 2.07 15.98 -14.55
CA ARG A 139 0.97 15.85 -15.53
C ARG A 139 1.24 14.77 -16.58
N ILE A 140 2.41 14.79 -17.22
CA ILE A 140 2.75 13.78 -18.23
C ILE A 140 2.79 12.38 -17.59
N PHE A 141 3.37 12.27 -16.40
CA PHE A 141 3.46 11.00 -15.69
C PHE A 141 2.08 10.43 -15.32
N ILE A 142 1.17 11.24 -14.75
CA ILE A 142 -0.16 10.72 -14.35
C ILE A 142 -0.99 10.26 -15.56
N HIS A 143 -0.82 10.89 -16.72
CA HIS A 143 -1.46 10.42 -17.96
C HIS A 143 -0.92 9.07 -18.40
N GLY A 144 0.41 8.92 -18.41
CA GLY A 144 1.06 7.64 -18.70
C GLY A 144 0.61 6.55 -17.72
N LEU A 145 0.54 6.89 -16.43
CA LEU A 145 0.09 6.00 -15.37
C LEU A 145 -1.39 5.60 -15.54
N LYS A 146 -2.28 6.54 -15.87
CA LYS A 146 -3.69 6.25 -16.15
C LYS A 146 -3.82 5.25 -17.29
N ARG A 147 -3.15 5.50 -18.42
CA ARG A 147 -3.17 4.60 -19.57
C ARG A 147 -2.67 3.22 -19.20
N PHE A 148 -1.55 3.15 -18.51
CA PHE A 148 -0.96 1.91 -18.01
C PHE A 148 -1.89 1.10 -17.08
N LEU A 149 -2.72 1.78 -16.27
CA LEU A 149 -3.71 1.14 -15.43
C LEU A 149 -4.95 0.69 -16.21
N LEU A 150 -5.39 1.46 -17.19
CA LEU A 150 -6.58 1.15 -17.99
C LEU A 150 -6.34 0.08 -19.05
N ASP A 151 -5.10 -0.10 -19.52
CA ASP A 151 -4.74 -1.16 -20.47
C ASP A 151 -4.86 -2.58 -19.86
N ARG A 152 -5.19 -2.68 -18.58
CA ARG A 152 -5.33 -3.95 -17.84
C ARG A 152 -6.78 -4.44 -17.83
N PRO A 153 -6.99 -5.77 -17.81
CA PRO A 153 -8.30 -6.34 -17.53
C PRO A 153 -8.66 -6.10 -16.05
N HIS A 154 -9.40 -5.02 -15.80
CA HIS A 154 -9.92 -4.66 -14.49
C HIS A 154 -11.45 -4.61 -14.50
N SER A 155 -12.05 -4.64 -13.30
CA SER A 155 -13.49 -4.43 -13.18
C SER A 155 -13.87 -3.02 -13.62
N THR A 156 -15.09 -2.84 -14.12
CA THR A 156 -15.63 -1.52 -14.49
C THR A 156 -15.59 -0.52 -13.32
N VAL A 157 -15.77 -1.01 -12.08
CA VAL A 157 -15.67 -0.21 -10.86
C VAL A 157 -14.25 0.30 -10.64
N THR A 158 -13.24 -0.55 -10.84
CA THR A 158 -11.83 -0.18 -10.72
C THR A 158 -11.44 0.86 -11.77
N ASN A 159 -11.88 0.69 -13.02
CA ASN A 159 -11.60 1.66 -14.09
C ASN A 159 -12.23 3.02 -13.79
N LYS A 160 -13.47 3.05 -13.28
CA LYS A 160 -14.11 4.29 -12.83
C LYS A 160 -13.33 4.96 -11.69
N ALA A 161 -12.86 4.19 -10.71
CA ALA A 161 -12.03 4.72 -9.62
C ALA A 161 -10.71 5.31 -10.11
N VAL A 162 -10.03 4.65 -11.06
CA VAL A 162 -8.81 5.17 -11.69
C VAL A 162 -9.08 6.48 -12.44
N CYS A 163 -10.16 6.55 -13.21
CA CYS A 163 -10.55 7.79 -13.90
C CYS A 163 -10.88 8.92 -12.91
N ALA A 164 -11.66 8.65 -11.87
CA ALA A 164 -11.99 9.65 -10.86
C ALA A 164 -10.75 10.17 -10.13
N CYS A 165 -9.84 9.28 -9.69
CA CYS A 165 -8.59 9.71 -9.06
C CYS A 165 -7.68 10.49 -10.01
N HIS A 166 -7.66 10.15 -11.30
CA HIS A 166 -6.91 10.89 -12.30
C HIS A 166 -7.51 12.29 -12.52
N GLU A 167 -8.83 12.42 -12.63
CA GLU A 167 -9.52 13.72 -12.73
C GLU A 167 -9.26 14.60 -11.51
N ASP A 168 -9.30 14.03 -10.30
CA ASP A 168 -9.00 14.78 -9.08
C ASP A 168 -7.52 15.23 -9.02
N ALA A 169 -6.60 14.39 -9.50
CA ALA A 169 -5.20 14.77 -9.64
C ALA A 169 -5.00 15.89 -10.68
N GLU A 170 -5.69 15.83 -11.82
CA GLU A 170 -5.64 16.89 -12.83
C GLU A 170 -6.13 18.23 -12.30
N ARG A 171 -7.28 18.25 -11.61
CA ARG A 171 -7.81 19.47 -11.00
C ARG A 171 -6.80 20.13 -10.05
N ARG A 172 -6.08 19.34 -9.26
CA ARG A 172 -5.03 19.88 -8.37
C ARG A 172 -3.80 20.34 -9.13
N LEU A 173 -3.42 19.67 -10.21
CA LEU A 173 -2.33 20.12 -11.08
C LEU A 173 -2.70 21.43 -11.79
N ASP A 174 -3.93 21.57 -12.28
CA ASP A 174 -4.45 22.82 -12.84
C ASP A 174 -4.40 23.95 -11.80
N ALA A 175 -4.92 23.71 -10.60
CA ALA A 175 -4.85 24.69 -9.51
C ALA A 175 -3.40 25.09 -9.17
N ALA A 176 -2.46 24.14 -9.18
CA ALA A 176 -1.04 24.43 -8.95
C ALA A 176 -0.42 25.26 -10.09
N LEU A 177 -0.76 24.97 -11.34
CA LEU A 177 -0.33 25.77 -12.50
C LEU A 177 -0.94 27.17 -12.46
N ASP A 178 -2.19 27.30 -12.09
CA ASP A 178 -2.86 28.61 -11.97
C ASP A 178 -2.19 29.48 -10.91
N VAL A 179 -1.85 28.91 -9.74
CA VAL A 179 -1.10 29.62 -8.70
C VAL A 179 0.28 30.05 -9.22
N GLN A 180 1.01 29.16 -9.89
CA GLN A 180 2.31 29.49 -10.48
C GLN A 180 2.19 30.60 -11.54
N THR A 181 1.20 30.50 -12.42
CA THR A 181 0.96 31.46 -13.50
C THR A 181 0.60 32.84 -12.94
N ARG A 182 -0.31 32.90 -11.96
CA ARG A 182 -0.69 34.17 -11.29
C ARG A 182 0.48 34.82 -10.57
N VAL A 183 1.32 34.02 -9.89
CA VAL A 183 2.54 34.54 -9.26
C VAL A 183 3.52 35.05 -10.31
N GLU A 184 3.71 34.32 -11.40
CA GLU A 184 4.59 34.75 -12.49
C GLU A 184 4.10 36.03 -13.17
N GLU A 185 2.81 36.17 -13.43
CA GLU A 185 2.19 37.38 -13.95
C GLU A 185 2.32 38.55 -12.99
N ALA A 186 2.05 38.35 -11.70
CA ALA A 186 2.23 39.38 -10.67
C ALA A 186 3.70 39.79 -10.46
N CYS A 187 4.65 38.94 -10.88
CA CYS A 187 6.07 39.24 -10.88
C CYS A 187 6.54 39.92 -12.18
N ARG A 188 5.74 39.94 -13.25
CA ARG A 188 6.06 40.67 -14.47
C ARG A 188 5.76 42.15 -14.28
N THR A 189 6.76 42.98 -14.57
CA THR A 189 6.59 44.43 -14.60
C THR A 189 6.43 44.84 -16.06
N PRO A 190 5.38 45.60 -16.43
CA PRO A 190 5.23 46.06 -17.80
C PRO A 190 6.40 46.97 -18.17
N ALA A 191 7.18 46.55 -19.18
CA ALA A 191 8.29 47.32 -19.71
C ALA A 191 7.85 48.07 -20.99
N PRO A 192 8.42 49.25 -21.29
CA PRO A 192 8.19 49.94 -22.55
C PRO A 192 8.55 49.05 -23.76
N PRO A 193 7.90 49.23 -24.92
CA PRO A 193 8.24 48.48 -26.13
C PRO A 193 9.72 48.66 -26.49
N GLY A 194 10.43 47.55 -26.63
CA GLY A 194 11.88 47.52 -26.93
C GLY A 194 12.79 47.28 -25.71
N VAL A 195 12.25 47.23 -24.49
CA VAL A 195 13.01 46.88 -23.26
C VAL A 195 12.62 45.48 -22.81
N ALA A 196 13.60 44.66 -22.43
CA ALA A 196 13.33 43.33 -21.88
C ALA A 196 12.44 43.41 -20.63
N GLU A 197 11.42 42.55 -20.54
CA GLU A 197 10.52 42.51 -19.38
C GLU A 197 11.32 42.34 -18.09
N PHE A 198 11.14 43.28 -17.15
CA PHE A 198 11.75 43.17 -15.84
C PHE A 198 10.87 42.29 -14.95
N ARG A 199 11.45 41.20 -14.43
CA ARG A 199 10.78 40.31 -13.47
C ARG A 199 11.25 40.65 -12.07
N ARG A 200 10.33 41.06 -11.19
CA ARG A 200 10.66 41.22 -9.77
C ARG A 200 10.92 39.86 -9.13
N ALA A 201 11.71 39.86 -8.06
CA ALA A 201 11.84 38.67 -7.20
C ALA A 201 10.49 38.31 -6.58
N ARG A 202 10.27 37.01 -6.38
CA ARG A 202 9.10 36.48 -5.67
C ARG A 202 9.22 36.84 -4.19
N SER A 203 8.09 37.12 -3.55
CA SER A 203 8.05 37.24 -2.10
C SER A 203 8.07 35.85 -1.44
N ALA A 204 8.48 35.78 -0.17
CA ALA A 204 8.47 34.52 0.58
C ALA A 204 7.07 33.89 0.67
N ASP A 205 6.01 34.71 0.72
CA ASP A 205 4.63 34.23 0.72
C ASP A 205 4.21 33.64 -0.64
N GLU A 206 4.64 34.25 -1.74
CA GLU A 206 4.39 33.73 -3.09
C GLU A 206 5.10 32.41 -3.33
N GLU A 207 6.33 32.27 -2.85
CA GLU A 207 7.07 31.02 -2.89
C GLU A 207 6.36 29.93 -2.06
N ALA A 208 5.93 30.27 -0.84
CA ALA A 208 5.19 29.35 0.01
C ALA A 208 3.89 28.86 -0.66
N ARG A 209 3.11 29.77 -1.27
CA ARG A 209 1.89 29.41 -2.00
C ARG A 209 2.17 28.46 -3.17
N CYS A 210 3.21 28.71 -3.96
CA CYS A 210 3.60 27.80 -5.04
C CYS A 210 4.02 26.42 -4.52
N VAL A 211 4.78 26.37 -3.42
CA VAL A 211 5.25 25.11 -2.82
C VAL A 211 4.08 24.30 -2.23
N ILE A 212 3.14 24.96 -1.55
CA ILE A 212 1.95 24.31 -0.98
C ILE A 212 1.11 23.71 -2.10
N ALA A 213 0.77 24.51 -3.12
CA ALA A 213 -0.04 24.05 -4.24
C ALA A 213 0.62 22.88 -5.00
N PHE A 214 1.94 22.94 -5.20
CA PHE A 214 2.70 21.84 -5.80
C PHE A 214 2.66 20.58 -4.93
N ASN A 215 2.84 20.69 -3.62
CA ASN A 215 2.82 19.55 -2.70
C ASN A 215 1.44 18.90 -2.62
N GLU A 216 0.37 19.68 -2.65
CA GLU A 216 -1.00 19.14 -2.70
C GLU A 216 -1.25 18.36 -3.99
N ALA A 217 -0.84 18.90 -5.14
CA ALA A 217 -0.95 18.21 -6.41
C ALA A 217 -0.11 16.91 -6.42
N ARG A 218 1.10 16.97 -5.87
CA ARG A 218 1.98 15.80 -5.70
C ARG A 218 1.32 14.72 -4.82
N ALA A 219 0.68 15.10 -3.72
CA ALA A 219 -0.02 14.17 -2.83
C ALA A 219 -1.19 13.46 -3.54
N MET A 220 -1.96 14.16 -4.37
CA MET A 220 -3.03 13.52 -5.17
C MET A 220 -2.47 12.58 -6.24
N CYS A 221 -1.38 12.97 -6.91
CA CYS A 221 -0.69 12.09 -7.85
C CYS A 221 -0.14 10.83 -7.15
N ALA A 222 0.36 10.96 -5.92
CA ALA A 222 0.80 9.84 -5.09
C ALA A 222 -0.38 8.89 -4.76
N HIS A 223 -1.61 9.41 -4.62
CA HIS A 223 -2.77 8.57 -4.42
C HIS A 223 -3.07 7.67 -5.63
N LEU A 224 -2.98 8.21 -6.86
CA LEU A 224 -3.12 7.40 -8.08
C LEU A 224 -2.00 6.36 -8.18
N LEU A 225 -0.77 6.74 -7.82
CA LEU A 225 0.38 5.83 -7.76
C LEU A 225 0.16 4.70 -6.74
N ARG A 226 -0.47 5.00 -5.60
CA ARG A 226 -0.84 4.00 -4.59
C ARG A 226 -1.83 2.98 -5.14
N PHE A 227 -2.77 3.39 -6.00
CA PHE A 227 -3.64 2.42 -6.71
C PHE A 227 -2.81 1.47 -7.56
N ALA A 228 -1.83 1.98 -8.32
CA ALA A 228 -0.93 1.16 -9.11
C ALA A 228 -0.08 0.22 -8.24
N TYR A 229 0.36 0.66 -7.06
CA TYR A 229 1.09 -0.18 -6.12
C TYR A 229 0.24 -1.34 -5.58
N CYS A 230 -0.99 -1.02 -5.16
CA CYS A 230 -1.90 -1.99 -4.54
C CYS A 230 -2.44 -3.02 -5.54
N GLN A 231 -2.72 -2.60 -6.78
CA GLN A 231 -3.30 -3.47 -7.82
C GLN A 231 -2.24 -4.07 -8.76
N GLY A 232 -1.01 -3.56 -8.76
CA GLY A 232 0.04 -3.96 -9.70
C GLY A 232 0.93 -5.11 -9.24
N ARG A 233 1.37 -5.92 -10.20
CA ARG A 233 2.32 -7.02 -10.00
C ARG A 233 3.71 -6.47 -9.71
N ARG A 234 4.56 -7.26 -9.03
CA ARG A 234 5.94 -6.87 -8.75
C ARG A 234 6.77 -6.67 -10.03
N SER A 235 6.49 -7.46 -11.06
CA SER A 235 7.14 -7.41 -12.37
C SER A 235 6.89 -6.10 -13.14
N GLU A 236 5.85 -5.35 -12.76
CA GLU A 236 5.43 -4.10 -13.43
C GLU A 236 6.15 -2.87 -12.87
N ARG A 237 6.83 -3.02 -11.73
CA ARG A 237 7.64 -1.94 -11.14
C ARG A 237 8.63 -1.30 -12.14
N PRO A 238 9.45 -2.05 -12.89
CA PRO A 238 10.38 -1.44 -13.86
C PRO A 238 9.66 -0.65 -14.95
N GLU A 239 8.43 -1.02 -15.31
CA GLU A 239 7.66 -0.31 -16.33
C GLU A 239 7.14 1.03 -15.81
N ILE A 240 6.65 1.08 -14.57
CA ILE A 240 6.28 2.34 -13.90
C ILE A 240 7.51 3.23 -13.71
N GLU A 241 8.66 2.65 -13.35
CA GLU A 241 9.92 3.38 -13.25
C GLU A 241 10.35 3.94 -14.60
N ARG A 242 10.19 3.20 -15.70
CA ARG A 242 10.41 3.71 -17.06
C ARG A 242 9.49 4.88 -17.41
N LEU A 243 8.20 4.83 -17.02
CA LEU A 243 7.28 5.96 -17.22
C LEU A 243 7.76 7.22 -16.50
N ARG A 244 8.30 7.08 -15.28
CA ARG A 244 8.92 8.22 -14.58
C ARG A 244 10.18 8.67 -15.27
N ASP A 245 11.09 7.77 -15.61
CA ASP A 245 12.40 8.12 -16.18
C ASP A 245 12.27 8.71 -17.61
N ALA A 246 11.17 8.42 -18.33
CA ALA A 246 10.82 9.08 -19.58
C ALA A 246 10.44 10.57 -19.39
N VAL A 247 10.03 10.96 -18.18
CA VAL A 247 9.55 12.30 -17.85
C VAL A 247 10.56 13.08 -17.00
N VAL A 248 11.33 12.37 -16.17
CA VAL A 248 12.39 12.92 -15.31
C VAL A 248 13.74 12.56 -15.94
N PRO A 249 14.45 13.52 -16.57
CA PRO A 249 15.74 13.26 -17.19
C PRO A 249 16.73 12.68 -16.15
N PRO A 250 17.51 11.64 -16.49
CA PRO A 250 18.39 10.97 -15.53
C PRO A 250 19.52 11.86 -14.98
N ASP A 251 19.89 12.96 -15.65
CA ASP A 251 21.11 13.74 -15.31
C ASP A 251 21.04 15.27 -15.43
N ALA A 252 19.86 15.89 -15.57
CA ALA A 252 19.81 17.35 -15.78
C ALA A 252 20.24 18.22 -14.56
N TYR A 253 20.49 17.64 -13.39
CA TYR A 253 20.72 18.40 -12.15
C TYR A 253 21.97 18.03 -11.34
N ARG A 254 22.80 17.08 -11.78
CA ARG A 254 24.15 16.92 -11.20
C ARG A 254 25.14 17.98 -11.68
N SER A 255 24.83 18.68 -12.77
CA SER A 255 25.70 19.70 -13.38
C SER A 255 25.55 21.11 -12.79
N THR A 256 24.47 21.41 -12.05
CA THR A 256 24.29 22.76 -11.46
C THR A 256 25.09 22.99 -10.17
N GLY A 257 25.79 21.96 -9.66
CA GLY A 257 26.77 22.08 -8.58
C GLY A 257 28.18 22.44 -9.05
N ALA A 258 28.48 22.29 -10.34
CA ALA A 258 29.83 22.50 -10.88
C ALA A 258 30.08 23.93 -11.39
N LEU A 259 29.04 24.75 -11.56
CA LEU A 259 29.16 26.12 -12.07
C LEU A 259 29.15 27.21 -10.97
N ARG A 260 29.22 26.84 -9.69
CA ARG A 260 29.31 27.80 -8.57
C ARG A 260 30.68 27.85 -7.89
N GLN A 261 31.71 27.28 -8.54
CA GLN A 261 33.10 27.26 -8.04
C GLN A 261 34.13 27.72 -9.09
N GLY A 262 33.76 28.63 -9.99
CA GLY A 262 34.68 29.14 -11.00
C GLY A 262 34.36 30.56 -11.46
N ARG A 263 34.98 31.53 -10.77
CA ARG A 263 35.12 32.97 -11.06
C ARG A 263 33.93 33.86 -10.75
#